data_AF-A0A380FDN6-F1
#
_entry.id   AF-A0A380FDN6-F1
#
_cell.length_a   1.000
_cell.length_b   1.000
_cell.length_c   1.000
_cell.angle_alpha   90.00
_cell.angle_beta   90.00
_cell.angle_gamma   90.00
#
_symmetry.space_group_name_H-M   'P 1'
#
loop_
_entity.id
_entity.type
_entity.pdbx_description
1 polymer ?
#
loop_
_entity_poly.entity_id
_entity_poly.type
_entity_poly.pdbx_seq_one_letter_code
_entity_poly.pdbx_strand_id
1 'polypeptide(L)' 'MNVVVVKMEIETDHAYWQKLFKRYDDWINEFNACPVVRVNINEYDLHESPDTLDPIIDKIRNAIEAYRKVDQR' A
#
# COMPACT_ATOMS: atom_id res chain seq x y z
N MET A 1 -15.87 -5.02 24.42
CA MET A 1 -14.50 -5.23 23.91
C MET A 1 -14.34 -4.41 22.63
N ASN A 2 -14.09 -3.08 22.69
CA ASN A 2 -13.93 -2.26 21.47
C ASN A 2 -13.35 -0.84 21.70
N VAL A 3 -12.40 -0.65 22.62
CA VAL A 3 -11.73 0.66 22.81
C VAL A 3 -10.22 0.54 23.09
N VAL A 4 -9.67 -0.66 23.21
CA VAL A 4 -8.27 -0.84 23.65
C VAL A 4 -7.26 -0.62 22.50
N VAL A 5 -7.59 -1.04 21.27
CA VAL A 5 -6.67 -0.96 20.11
C VAL A 5 -6.38 0.50 19.73
N VAL A 6 -7.43 1.32 19.57
CA VAL A 6 -7.28 2.74 19.18
C VAL A 6 -6.49 3.55 20.22
N LYS A 7 -6.69 3.28 21.51
CA LYS A 7 -5.97 3.98 22.59
C LYS A 7 -4.48 3.65 22.56
N MET A 8 -4.13 2.38 22.33
CA MET A 8 -2.73 1.96 22.19
C MET A 8 -2.09 2.55 20.92
N GLU A 9 -2.80 2.65 19.81
CA GLU A 9 -2.28 3.24 18.56
C GLU A 9 -1.99 4.75 18.71
N ILE A 10 -2.88 5.50 19.36
CA ILE A 10 -2.71 6.94 19.60
C ILE A 10 -1.57 7.20 20.62
N GLU A 11 -1.41 6.33 21.62
CA GLU A 11 -0.36 6.44 22.64
C GLU A 11 1.00 5.89 22.16
N THR A 12 1.04 5.23 21.00
CA THR A 12 2.28 4.70 20.42
C THR A 12 3.17 5.83 19.92
N ASP A 13 4.42 5.84 20.38
CA ASP A 13 5.42 6.83 19.99
C ASP A 13 5.59 6.88 18.46
N HIS A 14 5.65 8.10 17.92
CA HIS A 14 5.93 8.35 16.51
C HIS A 14 7.20 7.64 16.02
N ALA A 15 8.23 7.49 16.87
CA ALA A 15 9.45 6.77 16.56
C ALA A 15 9.19 5.29 16.19
N TYR A 16 8.19 4.66 16.82
CA TYR A 16 7.79 3.30 16.48
C TYR A 16 7.22 3.23 15.06
N TRP A 17 6.34 4.16 14.70
CA TRP A 17 5.74 4.22 13.36
C TRP A 17 6.79 4.53 12.28
N GLN A 18 7.76 5.40 12.56
CA GLN A 18 8.89 5.65 11.66
C GLN A 18 9.74 4.40 11.44
N LYS A 19 10.04 3.64 12.50
CA LYS A 19 10.76 2.37 12.40
C LYS A 19 9.96 1.33 11.61
N LEU A 20 8.65 1.27 11.82
CA LEU A 20 7.75 0.37 11.11
C LEU A 20 7.72 0.70 9.62
N PHE A 21 7.55 1.99 9.28
CA PHE A 21 7.61 2.49 7.91
C PHE A 21 8.92 2.10 7.23
N LYS A 22 10.05 2.39 7.87
CA LYS A 22 11.37 2.04 7.32
C LYS A 22 11.50 0.54 7.04
N ARG A 23 11.07 -0.31 7.97
CA ARG A 23 11.15 -1.77 7.78
C ARG A 23 10.33 -2.24 6.58
N TYR A 24 9.12 -1.70 6.39
CA TYR A 24 8.30 -2.05 5.24
C TYR A 24 8.87 -1.48 3.95
N ASP A 25 9.35 -0.24 3.95
CA ASP A 25 9.97 0.37 2.78
C ASP A 25 11.20 -0.42 2.31
N ASP A 26 12.11 -0.74 3.24
CA ASP A 26 13.30 -1.56 2.97
C ASP A 26 12.88 -2.94 2.39
N TRP A 27 11.95 -3.66 3.05
CA TRP A 27 11.49 -4.97 2.59
C TRP A 27 10.81 -4.94 1.21
N ILE A 28 9.95 -3.95 0.96
CA ILE A 28 9.24 -3.80 -0.32
C ILE A 28 10.22 -3.43 -1.44
N ASN A 29 11.26 -2.64 -1.14
CA ASN A 29 12.29 -2.27 -2.11
C ASN A 29 13.17 -3.47 -2.54
N GLU A 30 13.36 -4.44 -1.65
CA GLU A 30 14.10 -5.68 -1.94
C GLU A 30 13.23 -6.78 -2.57
N PHE A 31 11.91 -6.65 -2.52
CA PHE A 31 10.97 -7.64 -3.04
C PHE A 31 10.94 -7.66 -4.57
N ASN A 32 11.17 -8.84 -5.16
CA ASN A 32 11.28 -9.02 -6.62
C ASN A 32 10.50 -10.23 -7.18
N ALA A 33 9.69 -10.91 -6.36
CA ALA A 33 8.95 -12.10 -6.79
C ALA A 33 7.75 -11.77 -7.71
N CYS A 34 7.25 -10.53 -7.66
CA CYS A 34 6.23 -10.02 -8.59
C CYS A 34 6.27 -8.48 -8.64
N PRO A 35 5.55 -7.84 -9.58
CA PRO A 35 5.46 -6.39 -9.64
C PRO A 35 4.81 -5.79 -8.39
N VAL A 36 5.38 -4.68 -7.91
CA VAL A 36 4.84 -3.92 -6.78
C VAL A 36 4.14 -2.67 -7.29
N VAL A 37 2.86 -2.52 -6.97
CA VAL A 37 2.09 -1.28 -7.21
C VAL A 37 2.01 -0.49 -5.90
N ARG A 38 2.60 0.71 -5.87
CA ARG A 38 2.53 1.62 -4.71
C ARG A 38 1.33 2.56 -4.87
N VAL A 39 0.54 2.67 -3.81
CA VAL A 39 -0.67 3.50 -3.75
C VAL A 39 -0.51 4.52 -2.63
N ASN A 40 -0.78 5.79 -2.93
CA ASN A 40 -0.76 6.87 -1.96
C ASN A 40 -2.17 7.00 -1.34
N ILE A 41 -2.26 6.91 -0.01
CA ILE A 41 -3.54 7.02 0.70
C ILE A 41 -4.22 8.38 0.51
N ASN A 42 -3.46 9.42 0.16
CA ASN A 42 -4.02 10.74 -0.11
C ASN A 42 -4.62 10.87 -1.52
N GLU A 43 -4.47 9.86 -2.38
CA GLU A 43 -4.98 9.87 -3.77
C GLU A 43 -6.36 9.21 -3.89
N TYR A 44 -6.92 8.64 -2.82
CA TYR A 44 -8.23 7.99 -2.88
C TYR A 44 -9.03 8.11 -1.57
N ASP A 45 -10.35 8.01 -1.68
CA ASP A 45 -11.29 7.98 -0.57
C ASP A 45 -12.34 6.89 -0.80
N LEU A 46 -12.35 5.87 0.05
CA LEU A 46 -13.29 4.75 -0.03
C LEU A 46 -14.71 5.08 0.49
N HIS A 47 -14.84 6.15 1.24
CA HIS A 47 -16.08 6.52 1.93
C HIS A 47 -16.86 7.56 1.14
N GLU A 48 -16.20 8.68 0.81
CA GLU A 48 -16.87 9.84 0.21
C GLU A 48 -16.75 9.87 -1.32
N SER A 49 -15.73 9.24 -1.90
CA SER A 49 -15.51 9.26 -3.36
C SER A 49 -14.89 7.96 -3.88
N PRO A 50 -15.62 6.83 -3.84
CA PRO A 50 -15.08 5.51 -4.22
C PRO A 50 -14.55 5.44 -5.65
N ASP A 51 -15.05 6.30 -6.55
CA ASP A 51 -14.59 6.47 -7.93
C ASP A 51 -13.12 6.93 -8.02
N THR A 52 -12.58 7.54 -6.97
CA THR A 52 -11.14 7.85 -6.86
C THR A 52 -10.24 6.60 -6.87
N LEU A 53 -10.81 5.39 -6.74
CA LEU A 53 -10.11 4.14 -6.95
C LEU A 53 -9.83 3.81 -8.42
N ASP A 54 -10.60 4.34 -9.38
CA ASP A 54 -10.49 3.96 -10.78
C ASP A 54 -9.04 4.08 -11.32
N PRO A 55 -8.29 5.17 -11.05
CA PRO A 55 -6.89 5.28 -11.44
C PRO A 55 -5.98 4.22 -10.79
N ILE A 56 -6.31 3.76 -9.59
CA ILE A 56 -5.57 2.70 -8.88
C ILE A 56 -5.82 1.34 -9.54
N ILE A 57 -7.08 1.06 -9.89
CA ILE A 57 -7.47 -0.16 -10.61
C ILE A 57 -6.75 -0.21 -11.96
N ASP A 58 -6.67 0.92 -12.67
CA ASP A 58 -5.93 1.02 -13.92
C ASP A 58 -4.42 0.81 -13.75
N LYS A 59 -3.81 1.38 -12.69
CA LYS A 59 -2.40 1.11 -12.34
C LYS A 59 -2.15 -0.39 -12.12
N ILE A 60 -3.05 -1.09 -11.42
CA ILE A 60 -2.97 -2.53 -11.18
C ILE A 60 -3.10 -3.32 -12.48
N ARG A 61 -4.08 -2.99 -13.32
CA ARG A 61 -4.27 -3.62 -14.64
C ARG A 61 -2.99 -3.52 -15.47
N ASN A 62 -2.43 -2.32 -15.58
CA ASN A 62 -1.21 -2.06 -16.35
C ASN A 62 -0.02 -2.88 -15.83
N ALA A 63 0.14 -3.00 -14.50
CA ALA A 63 1.20 -3.80 -13.92
C ALA A 63 1.07 -5.29 -14.24
N ILE A 64 -0.15 -5.84 -14.17
CA ILE A 64 -0.43 -7.24 -14.52
C ILE A 64 -0.16 -7.49 -16.01
N GLU A 65 -0.62 -6.61 -16.89
CA GLU A 65 -0.41 -6.73 -18.34
C GLU A 65 1.06 -6.64 -18.71
N ALA A 66 1.80 -5.69 -18.13
CA ALA A 66 3.24 -5.54 -18.35
C ALA A 66 4.00 -6.79 -17.92
N TYR A 67 3.68 -7.34 -16.73
CA TYR A 67 4.31 -8.55 -16.23
C TYR A 67 4.06 -9.77 -17.14
N ARG A 68 2.80 -9.98 -17.56
CA ARG A 68 2.46 -11.07 -18.49
C ARG A 68 3.20 -10.98 -19.82
N LYS A 69 3.43 -9.78 -20.36
CA LYS A 69 4.20 -9.58 -21.60
C LYS A 69 5.68 -9.92 -21.41
N VAL A 70 6.24 -9.69 -20.23
CA VAL A 70 7.64 -10.00 -19.91
C VAL A 70 7.84 -11.50 -19.62
N ASP A 71 6.86 -12.13 -18.98
CA ASP A 71 6.88 -13.53 -18.54
C ASP A 71 6.62 -14.55 -19.67
N GLN A 72 6.14 -14.12 -20.85
CA GLN A 72 5.93 -14.97 -22.04
C GLN A 72 7.24 -15.46 -22.72
N ARG A 73 8.32 -15.67 -21.95
CA ARG A 73 9.58 -16.25 -22.42
C ARG A 73 9.59 -17.77 -22.31
#